data_AF-A0A1I8CDR4-F1
#
_entry.id   AF-A0A1I8CDR4-F1
#
_cell.length_a   1.000
_cell.length_b   1.000
_cell.length_c   1.000
_cell.angle_alpha   90.00
_cell.angle_beta   90.00
_cell.angle_gamma   90.00
#
_symmetry.space_group_name_H-M   'P 1'
#
loop_
_entity.id
_entity.type
_entity.pdbx_description
1 polymer ?
#
loop_
_entity_poly.entity_id
_entity_poly.type
_entity_poly.pdbx_seq_one_letter_code
_entity_poly.pdbx_strand_id
1 'polypeptide(L)'
;MTSAKRTLNWDYNKEILETQVFSHVIHEDFKPFLDSVQGKVQKAKDNFKQTQEETEELKKKMLNSFIRNAVFPSSSANSSNSNNGGFITELALSKQTNSNIKQGYVYMQEKSKIPKGIGRDVLSRTWTKYYCVYSKETRIFTMIPVNRALDQSISFKLKTCTRRASDSIDKRFCFDLVAEERPEVMTFQALSEEDRRQWLDAMDGREPVYSPGTGPHSAGAFESKF
;
A
#
# COMPACT_ATOMS: atom_id res chain seq x y z
N MET A 1 -20.30 -35.72 -79.93
CA MET A 1 -19.27 -35.48 -78.88
C MET A 1 -19.07 -34.01 -78.52
N THR A 2 -19.44 -33.04 -79.38
CA THR A 2 -19.18 -31.60 -79.16
C THR A 2 -20.14 -30.92 -78.18
N SER A 3 -21.39 -31.40 -78.06
CA SER A 3 -22.39 -30.80 -77.16
C SER A 3 -22.09 -31.07 -75.68
N ALA A 4 -21.72 -32.31 -75.33
CA ALA A 4 -21.42 -32.72 -73.96
C ALA A 4 -20.18 -32.02 -73.36
N LYS A 5 -19.15 -31.76 -74.18
CA LYS A 5 -17.97 -30.99 -73.75
C LYS A 5 -18.30 -29.53 -73.49
N ARG A 6 -19.28 -28.97 -74.21
CA ARG A 6 -19.73 -27.59 -74.03
C ARG A 6 -20.50 -27.47 -72.72
N THR A 7 -21.46 -28.35 -72.46
CA THR A 7 -22.23 -28.35 -71.20
C THR A 7 -21.35 -28.53 -69.97
N LEU A 8 -20.37 -29.46 -69.98
CA LEU A 8 -19.44 -29.63 -68.85
C LEU A 8 -18.59 -28.38 -68.58
N ASN A 9 -18.17 -27.65 -69.62
CA ASN A 9 -17.43 -26.41 -69.46
C ASN A 9 -18.33 -25.27 -68.93
N TRP A 10 -19.61 -25.24 -69.32
CA TRP A 10 -20.59 -24.30 -68.77
C TRP A 10 -20.87 -24.56 -67.29
N ASP A 11 -21.07 -25.82 -66.89
CA ASP A 11 -21.34 -26.20 -65.50
C ASP A 11 -20.15 -25.89 -64.59
N TYR A 12 -18.93 -26.16 -65.04
CA TYR A 12 -17.71 -25.84 -64.29
C TYR A 12 -17.50 -24.33 -64.09
N ASN A 13 -17.71 -23.52 -65.13
CA ASN A 13 -17.60 -22.05 -65.00
C ASN A 13 -18.72 -21.47 -64.12
N LYS A 14 -19.91 -22.07 -64.14
CA LYS A 14 -21.03 -21.67 -63.28
C LYS A 14 -20.72 -21.93 -61.80
N GLU A 15 -20.17 -23.11 -61.47
CA GLU A 15 -19.82 -23.49 -60.11
C GLU A 15 -18.73 -22.57 -59.51
N ILE A 16 -17.73 -22.19 -60.31
CA ILE A 16 -16.69 -21.22 -59.92
C ILE A 16 -17.30 -19.83 -59.63
N LEU A 17 -18.19 -19.35 -60.50
CA LEU A 17 -18.86 -18.06 -60.30
C LEU A 17 -19.76 -18.08 -59.06
N GLU A 18 -20.47 -19.18 -58.82
CA GLU A 18 -21.31 -19.35 -57.63
C GLU A 18 -20.47 -19.39 -56.34
N THR A 19 -19.31 -20.07 -56.32
CA THR A 19 -18.40 -20.03 -55.16
C THR A 19 -17.81 -18.66 -54.92
N GLN A 20 -17.46 -17.92 -55.98
CA GLN A 20 -16.93 -16.56 -55.87
C GLN A 20 -17.98 -15.58 -55.32
N VAL A 21 -19.23 -15.69 -55.80
CA VAL A 21 -20.37 -14.88 -55.31
C VAL A 21 -20.68 -15.24 -53.86
N PHE A 22 -20.71 -16.53 -53.51
CA PHE A 22 -20.96 -16.98 -52.15
C PHE A 22 -19.88 -16.50 -51.17
N SER A 23 -18.60 -16.58 -51.56
CA SER A 23 -17.48 -16.04 -50.78
C SER A 23 -17.58 -14.53 -50.56
N HIS A 24 -17.99 -13.78 -51.59
CA HIS A 24 -18.19 -12.34 -51.48
C HIS A 24 -19.36 -11.97 -50.55
N VAL A 25 -20.49 -12.68 -50.66
CA VAL A 25 -21.66 -12.50 -49.78
C VAL A 25 -21.28 -12.78 -48.32
N ILE A 26 -20.56 -13.87 -48.06
CA ILE A 26 -20.04 -14.18 -46.72
C ILE A 26 -19.16 -13.04 -46.21
N HIS A 27 -18.21 -12.57 -47.00
CA HIS A 27 -17.30 -11.51 -46.55
C HIS A 27 -18.05 -10.21 -46.18
N GLU A 28 -19.05 -9.82 -46.97
CA GLU A 28 -19.89 -8.65 -46.66
C GLU A 28 -20.72 -8.85 -45.38
N ASP A 29 -21.28 -10.04 -45.16
CA ASP A 29 -22.05 -10.34 -43.95
C ASP A 29 -21.19 -10.31 -42.67
N PHE A 30 -19.92 -10.72 -42.75
CA PHE A 30 -18.99 -10.73 -41.62
C PHE A 30 -18.27 -9.39 -41.38
N LYS A 31 -18.22 -8.51 -42.37
CA LYS A 31 -17.59 -7.18 -42.29
C LYS A 31 -18.08 -6.33 -41.10
N PRO A 32 -19.40 -6.15 -40.84
CA PRO A 32 -19.85 -5.35 -39.70
C PRO A 32 -19.44 -5.94 -38.34
N PHE A 33 -19.32 -7.28 -38.26
CA PHE A 33 -18.82 -7.93 -37.04
C PHE A 33 -17.33 -7.65 -36.84
N LEU A 34 -16.50 -7.79 -37.88
CA LEU A 34 -15.06 -7.51 -37.82
C LEU A 34 -14.79 -6.04 -37.47
N ASP A 35 -15.52 -5.12 -38.08
CA ASP A 35 -15.42 -3.68 -37.81
C ASP A 35 -15.79 -3.38 -36.34
N SER A 36 -16.85 -4.00 -35.82
CA SER A 36 -17.23 -3.90 -34.40
C SER A 36 -16.15 -4.47 -33.46
N VAL A 37 -15.57 -5.63 -33.80
CA VAL A 37 -14.47 -6.23 -33.01
C VAL A 37 -13.25 -5.32 -33.02
N GLN A 38 -12.84 -4.82 -34.19
CA GLN A 38 -11.73 -3.90 -34.33
C GLN A 38 -11.98 -2.61 -33.54
N GLY A 39 -13.20 -2.06 -33.60
CA GLY A 39 -13.60 -0.90 -32.82
C GLY A 39 -13.51 -1.14 -31.31
N LYS A 40 -13.95 -2.31 -30.82
CA LYS A 40 -13.82 -2.69 -29.40
C LYS A 40 -12.36 -2.84 -28.97
N VAL A 41 -11.55 -3.49 -29.79
CA VAL A 41 -10.11 -3.67 -29.52
C VAL A 41 -9.40 -2.32 -29.48
N GLN A 42 -9.70 -1.43 -30.43
CA GLN A 42 -9.12 -0.09 -30.47
C GLN A 42 -9.53 0.72 -29.24
N LYS A 43 -10.81 0.73 -28.90
CA LYS A 43 -11.31 1.40 -27.69
C LYS A 43 -10.66 0.86 -26.41
N ALA A 44 -10.45 -0.45 -26.33
CA ALA A 44 -9.76 -1.06 -25.18
C ALA A 44 -8.29 -0.61 -25.10
N LYS A 45 -7.59 -0.52 -26.23
CA LYS A 45 -6.22 0.01 -26.30
C LYS A 45 -6.17 1.47 -25.86
N ASP A 46 -7.09 2.30 -26.34
CA ASP A 46 -7.12 3.72 -26.01
C ASP A 46 -7.43 3.95 -24.53
N ASN A 47 -8.41 3.23 -23.97
CA ASN A 47 -8.75 3.27 -22.54
C ASN A 47 -7.57 2.83 -21.65
N PHE A 48 -6.86 1.77 -22.06
CA PHE A 48 -5.69 1.30 -21.32
C PHE A 48 -4.58 2.34 -21.31
N LYS A 49 -4.29 2.94 -22.48
CA LYS A 49 -3.29 3.99 -22.61
C LYS A 49 -3.65 5.23 -21.77
N GLN A 50 -4.91 5.63 -21.79
CA GLN A 50 -5.40 6.74 -20.95
C GLN A 50 -5.18 6.45 -19.46
N THR A 51 -5.58 5.26 -18.99
CA THR A 51 -5.40 4.86 -17.59
C THR A 51 -3.92 4.85 -17.19
N GLN A 52 -3.05 4.42 -18.11
CA GLN A 52 -1.61 4.44 -17.92
C GLN A 52 -1.08 5.87 -17.79
N GLU A 53 -1.45 6.78 -18.69
CA GLU A 53 -1.04 8.18 -18.68
C GLU A 53 -1.52 8.90 -17.40
N GLU A 54 -2.77 8.69 -16.99
CA GLU A 54 -3.33 9.24 -15.74
C GLU A 54 -2.56 8.74 -14.51
N THR A 55 -2.22 7.44 -14.48
CA THR A 55 -1.45 6.83 -13.39
C THR A 55 -0.02 7.39 -13.33
N GLU A 56 0.63 7.58 -14.47
CA GLU A 56 1.97 8.16 -14.55
C GLU A 56 1.98 9.63 -14.11
N GLU A 57 0.98 10.41 -14.53
CA GLU A 57 0.85 11.80 -14.13
C GLU A 57 0.62 11.92 -12.63
N LEU A 58 -0.27 11.09 -12.06
CA LEU A 58 -0.52 11.04 -10.63
C LEU A 58 0.76 10.68 -9.86
N LYS A 59 1.50 9.67 -10.31
CA LYS A 59 2.79 9.28 -9.72
C LYS A 59 3.79 10.44 -9.73
N LYS A 60 3.91 11.17 -10.84
CA LYS A 60 4.80 12.34 -10.96
C LYS A 60 4.37 13.46 -10.02
N LYS A 61 3.07 13.75 -9.92
CA LYS A 61 2.51 14.76 -9.00
C LYS A 61 2.78 14.40 -7.54
N MET A 62 2.57 13.14 -7.15
CA MET A 62 2.85 12.66 -5.79
C MET A 62 4.34 12.77 -5.44
N LEU A 63 5.23 12.37 -6.36
CA LEU A 63 6.67 12.48 -6.15
C LEU A 63 7.12 13.94 -6.02
N ASN A 64 6.62 14.82 -6.89
CA ASN A 64 6.93 16.25 -6.82
C ASN A 64 6.40 16.90 -5.54
N SER A 65 5.24 16.47 -5.04
CA SER A 65 4.72 16.89 -3.73
C SER A 65 5.65 16.44 -2.60
N PHE A 66 6.07 15.18 -2.63
CA PHE A 66 6.99 14.62 -1.63
C PHE A 66 8.34 15.35 -1.61
N ILE A 67 8.96 15.58 -2.78
CA ILE A 67 10.24 16.28 -2.88
C ILE A 67 10.11 17.72 -2.36
N ARG A 68 9.04 18.45 -2.73
CA ARG A 68 8.79 19.80 -2.19
C ARG A 68 8.67 19.83 -0.68
N ASN A 69 7.96 18.86 -0.10
CA ASN A 69 7.75 18.78 1.35
C ASN A 69 8.99 18.27 2.11
N ALA A 70 9.83 17.45 1.48
CA ALA A 70 11.04 16.88 2.10
C ALA A 70 12.26 17.80 2.02
N VAL A 71 12.37 18.64 0.98
CA VAL A 71 13.56 19.48 0.72
C VAL A 71 13.46 20.87 1.35
N PHE A 72 12.26 21.39 1.63
CA PHE A 72 12.07 22.72 2.24
C PHE A 72 11.21 22.66 3.52
N PRO A 73 11.79 22.27 4.67
CA PRO A 73 11.11 22.43 5.94
C PRO A 73 11.19 23.91 6.35
N SER A 74 10.15 24.69 6.02
CA SER A 74 9.86 26.02 6.56
C SER A 74 10.93 27.12 6.36
N SER A 75 10.69 28.01 5.39
CA SER A 75 11.09 29.41 5.51
C SER A 75 9.83 30.28 5.54
N SER A 76 9.83 31.20 6.51
CA SER A 76 8.72 31.99 7.02
C SER A 76 7.85 32.72 6.00
N ALA A 77 6.61 32.95 6.41
CA ALA A 77 5.58 33.72 5.73
C ALA A 77 6.03 35.12 5.24
N ASN A 78 5.54 35.52 4.07
CA ASN A 78 4.90 36.83 3.83
C ASN A 78 4.19 36.86 2.45
N SER A 79 2.97 37.41 2.44
CA SER A 79 2.17 38.08 1.38
C SER A 79 2.53 37.82 -0.11
N SER A 80 1.61 37.60 -1.07
CA SER A 80 0.30 38.22 -1.26
C SER A 80 -0.44 37.55 -2.44
N ASN A 81 -1.76 37.41 -2.29
CA ASN A 81 -2.83 37.51 -3.31
C ASN A 81 -2.60 37.00 -4.75
N SER A 82 -3.27 35.90 -5.12
CA SER A 82 -3.90 35.77 -6.44
C SER A 82 -5.04 34.76 -6.39
N ASN A 83 -6.25 35.25 -6.64
CA ASN A 83 -7.45 34.47 -6.84
C ASN A 83 -7.31 33.62 -8.10
N ASN A 84 -7.43 32.30 -7.99
CA ASN A 84 -7.95 31.44 -9.06
C ASN A 84 -8.49 30.15 -8.46
N GLY A 85 -9.75 29.85 -8.80
CA GLY A 85 -10.50 28.70 -8.29
C GLY A 85 -9.82 27.38 -8.61
N GLY A 86 -9.76 26.51 -7.61
CA GLY A 86 -9.21 25.16 -7.73
C GLY A 86 -9.66 24.32 -6.56
N PHE A 87 -10.33 23.22 -6.88
CA PHE A 87 -10.67 22.05 -6.06
C PHE A 87 -9.89 21.93 -4.74
N ILE A 88 -10.63 21.68 -3.65
CA ILE A 88 -10.11 21.43 -2.30
C ILE A 88 -8.87 20.53 -2.36
N THR A 89 -7.73 21.11 -1.99
CA THR A 89 -6.45 20.44 -1.84
C THR A 89 -6.48 19.54 -0.60
N GLU A 90 -7.26 18.47 -0.63
CA GLU A 90 -7.30 17.41 0.40
C GLU A 90 -6.14 16.41 0.19
N LEU A 91 -4.92 16.94 0.03
CA LEU A 91 -3.69 16.16 0.17
C LEU A 91 -2.56 17.03 0.74
N ALA A 92 -2.92 18.13 1.42
CA ALA A 92 -2.03 18.75 2.36
C ALA A 92 -1.90 17.78 3.55
N LEU A 93 -0.70 17.24 3.72
CA LEU A 93 -0.22 16.64 4.96
C LEU A 93 -0.39 17.69 6.07
N SER A 94 -1.61 17.77 6.62
CA SER A 94 -1.99 18.80 7.56
C SER A 94 -1.23 18.55 8.84
N LYS A 95 -0.38 19.52 9.19
CA LYS A 95 -0.19 19.91 10.60
C LYS A 95 -1.56 19.81 11.29
N GLN A 96 -1.68 18.84 12.19
CA GLN A 96 -2.69 18.77 13.24
C GLN A 96 -4.14 18.96 12.77
N THR A 97 -4.70 17.96 12.08
CA THR A 97 -6.12 17.67 12.28
C THR A 97 -6.18 16.64 13.39
N ASN A 98 -7.04 16.86 14.37
CA ASN A 98 -7.47 15.83 15.31
C ASN A 98 -8.28 14.78 14.53
N SER A 99 -7.67 14.09 13.56
CA SER A 99 -8.34 13.03 12.83
C SER A 99 -8.51 11.87 13.80
N ASN A 100 -9.76 11.48 14.07
CA ASN A 100 -10.07 10.31 14.89
C ASN A 100 -9.48 9.02 14.29
N ILE A 101 -8.89 9.06 13.09
CA ILE A 101 -8.25 7.92 12.45
C ILE A 101 -6.77 8.22 12.17
N LYS A 102 -5.89 7.29 12.55
CA LYS A 102 -4.48 7.22 12.11
C LYS A 102 -4.30 6.00 11.23
N GLN A 103 -3.65 6.18 10.10
CA GLN A 103 -3.35 5.12 9.15
C GLN A 103 -1.89 5.18 8.68
N GLY A 104 -1.34 4.05 8.24
CA GLY A 104 0.02 3.99 7.72
C GLY A 104 0.60 2.59 7.71
N TYR A 105 1.76 2.44 7.07
CA TYR A 105 2.48 1.17 7.04
C TYR A 105 3.39 1.03 8.25
N VAL A 106 3.37 -0.15 8.88
CA VAL A 106 4.27 -0.52 9.98
C VAL A 106 4.73 -1.95 9.81
N TYR A 107 5.85 -2.30 10.44
CA TYR A 107 6.32 -3.68 10.51
C TYR A 107 5.98 -4.26 11.88
N MET A 108 5.36 -5.44 11.92
CA MET A 108 5.11 -6.17 13.17
C MET A 108 6.14 -7.29 13.31
N GLN A 109 6.70 -7.43 14.50
CA GLN A 109 7.56 -8.55 14.86
C GLN A 109 6.73 -9.82 15.05
N GLU A 110 7.02 -10.85 14.25
CA GLU A 110 6.45 -12.17 14.45
C GLU A 110 7.15 -12.86 15.63
N LYS A 111 6.34 -13.50 16.48
CA LYS A 111 6.86 -14.32 17.58
C LYS A 111 7.10 -15.73 17.10
N SER A 112 8.32 -16.22 17.30
CA SER A 112 8.65 -17.62 17.06
C SER A 112 7.83 -18.51 18.01
N LYS A 113 7.17 -19.54 17.47
CA LYS A 113 6.41 -20.54 18.23
C LYS A 113 7.30 -21.59 18.91
N ILE A 114 8.62 -21.47 18.80
CA ILE A 114 9.57 -22.48 19.30
C ILE A 114 9.77 -22.30 20.82
N PRO A 115 9.74 -23.40 21.62
CA PRO A 115 9.99 -23.36 23.05
C PRO A 115 11.32 -22.70 23.42
N LYS A 116 11.32 -22.00 24.54
CA LYS A 116 12.40 -21.14 25.08
C LYS A 116 13.75 -21.84 25.35
N GLY A 117 13.95 -23.12 25.01
CA GLY A 117 15.03 -23.98 25.49
C GLY A 117 16.21 -24.26 24.54
N ILE A 118 16.19 -23.79 23.28
CA ILE A 118 17.28 -24.02 22.33
C ILE A 118 17.76 -22.65 21.80
N GLY A 119 19.07 -22.42 21.82
CA GLY A 119 19.81 -21.17 21.54
C GLY A 119 19.02 -20.08 20.82
N ARG A 120 18.67 -19.02 21.57
CA ARG A 120 17.66 -18.01 21.20
C ARG A 120 18.23 -16.87 20.36
N ASP A 121 19.49 -16.95 19.96
CA ASP A 121 20.26 -15.76 19.58
C ASP A 121 20.34 -15.57 18.06
N VAL A 122 19.95 -16.58 17.27
CA VAL A 122 20.16 -16.61 15.80
C VAL A 122 18.92 -17.13 15.04
N LEU A 123 17.72 -17.04 15.60
CA LEU A 123 16.48 -17.22 14.83
C LEU A 123 15.85 -15.86 14.61
N SER A 124 16.14 -15.31 13.43
CA SER A 124 15.64 -14.04 12.92
C SER A 124 14.18 -13.82 13.28
N ARG A 125 13.93 -12.86 14.18
CA ARG A 125 12.59 -12.31 14.41
C ARG A 125 12.14 -11.72 13.07
N THR A 126 11.28 -12.45 12.36
CA THR A 126 10.72 -12.02 11.08
C THR A 126 9.83 -10.80 11.32
N TRP A 127 9.93 -9.84 10.42
CA TRP A 127 9.15 -8.61 10.45
C TRP A 127 8.23 -8.59 9.24
N THR A 128 6.93 -8.57 9.48
CA THR A 128 5.93 -8.57 8.42
C THR A 128 5.35 -7.17 8.29
N LYS A 129 5.27 -6.68 7.04
CA LYS A 129 4.74 -5.35 6.74
C LYS A 129 3.21 -5.40 6.70
N TYR A 130 2.59 -4.50 7.44
CA TYR A 130 1.14 -4.31 7.47
C TYR A 130 0.80 -2.88 7.08
N TYR A 131 -0.34 -2.72 6.42
CA TYR A 131 -1.07 -1.48 6.41
C TYR A 131 -2.01 -1.46 7.61
N CYS A 132 -1.88 -0.44 8.45
CA CYS A 132 -2.62 -0.34 9.70
C CYS A 132 -3.56 0.85 9.70
N VAL A 133 -4.72 0.68 10.33
CA VAL A 133 -5.73 1.71 10.54
C VAL A 133 -6.15 1.66 12.00
N TYR A 134 -6.10 2.79 12.69
CA TYR A 134 -6.49 2.95 14.07
C TYR A 134 -7.59 4.00 14.19
N SER A 135 -8.69 3.67 14.86
CA SER A 135 -9.74 4.62 15.24
C SER A 135 -9.59 4.98 16.71
N LYS A 136 -9.28 6.25 17.01
CA LYS A 136 -9.16 6.81 18.36
C LYS A 136 -10.49 6.74 19.13
N GLU A 137 -11.59 7.00 18.44
CA GLU A 137 -12.94 6.97 19.01
C GLU A 137 -13.33 5.57 19.52
N THR A 138 -13.14 4.53 18.70
CA THR A 138 -13.51 3.15 19.06
C THR A 138 -12.37 2.38 19.74
N ARG A 139 -11.15 2.92 19.69
CA ARG A 139 -9.88 2.27 20.03
C ARG A 139 -9.60 1.00 19.24
N ILE A 140 -10.23 0.80 18.08
CA ILE A 140 -10.00 -0.37 17.22
C ILE A 140 -8.74 -0.14 16.39
N PHE A 141 -7.84 -1.12 16.41
CA PHE A 141 -6.65 -1.19 15.58
C PHE A 141 -6.79 -2.37 14.59
N THR A 142 -6.73 -2.06 13.30
CA THR A 142 -6.86 -3.02 12.19
C THR A 142 -5.53 -3.12 11.45
N MET A 143 -5.14 -4.35 11.10
CA MET A 143 -3.92 -4.69 10.41
C MET A 143 -4.22 -5.49 9.15
N ILE A 144 -3.72 -5.03 8.00
CA ILE A 144 -3.91 -5.67 6.70
C ILE A 144 -2.53 -6.04 6.16
N PRO A 145 -2.21 -7.34 5.96
CA PRO A 145 -0.90 -7.75 5.48
C PRO A 145 -0.68 -7.27 4.03
N VAL A 146 0.50 -6.73 3.72
CA VAL A 146 0.79 -6.18 2.38
C VAL A 146 0.98 -7.27 1.32
N ASN A 147 1.56 -8.41 1.71
CA ASN A 147 1.93 -9.49 0.79
C ASN A 147 0.95 -10.68 0.82
N ARG A 148 -0.19 -10.56 1.51
CA ARG A 148 -1.22 -11.60 1.60
C ARG A 148 -2.58 -10.99 1.30
N ALA A 149 -3.56 -11.82 0.93
CA ALA A 149 -4.88 -11.35 0.54
C ALA A 149 -5.58 -10.57 1.68
N LEU A 150 -6.49 -9.66 1.29
CA LEU A 150 -7.19 -8.72 2.20
C LEU A 150 -8.08 -9.43 3.23
N ASP A 151 -8.43 -10.70 2.98
CA ASP A 151 -9.23 -11.56 3.84
C ASP A 151 -8.52 -11.94 5.15
N GLN A 152 -7.21 -11.68 5.27
CA GLN A 152 -6.40 -11.97 6.46
C GLN A 152 -6.21 -10.77 7.38
N SER A 153 -7.12 -9.79 7.33
CA SER A 153 -7.05 -8.64 8.23
C SER A 153 -7.26 -9.05 9.70
N ILE A 154 -6.49 -8.44 10.60
CA ILE A 154 -6.57 -8.69 12.04
C ILE A 154 -7.02 -7.38 12.69
N SER A 155 -8.14 -7.41 13.42
CA SER A 155 -8.63 -6.24 14.15
C SER A 155 -8.78 -6.56 15.63
N PHE A 156 -8.34 -5.65 16.50
CA PHE A 156 -8.47 -5.79 17.95
C PHE A 156 -8.67 -4.43 18.60
N LYS A 157 -9.27 -4.43 19.80
CA LYS A 157 -9.39 -3.23 20.62
C LYS A 157 -8.11 -2.99 21.41
N LEU A 158 -7.53 -1.79 21.26
CA LEU A 158 -6.27 -1.40 21.86
C LEU A 158 -6.44 -1.12 23.36
N LYS A 159 -5.60 -1.77 24.18
CA LYS A 159 -5.50 -1.51 25.62
C LYS A 159 -4.47 -0.42 25.91
N THR A 160 -3.22 -0.64 25.49
CA THR A 160 -2.10 0.28 25.74
C THR A 160 -1.18 0.37 24.54
N CYS A 161 -0.62 1.57 24.32
CA CYS A 161 0.50 1.80 23.42
C CYS A 161 1.67 2.38 24.23
N THR A 162 2.85 1.79 24.09
CA THR A 162 4.04 2.22 24.82
C THR A 162 5.21 2.36 23.87
N ARG A 163 5.98 3.44 23.98
CA ARG A 163 7.24 3.54 23.24
C ARG A 163 8.21 2.47 23.74
N ARG A 164 8.84 1.76 22.82
CA ARG A 164 9.89 0.79 23.17
C ARG A 164 11.24 1.51 23.31
N ALA A 165 12.00 1.11 24.33
CA ALA A 165 13.35 1.60 24.59
C ALA A 165 14.32 1.15 23.47
N SER A 166 15.15 2.05 22.96
CA SER A 166 16.03 1.77 21.80
C SER A 166 17.11 0.72 22.10
N ASP A 167 17.46 0.52 23.36
CA ASP A 167 18.41 -0.49 23.86
C ASP A 167 17.78 -1.89 24.02
N SER A 168 16.46 -1.97 24.12
CA SER A 168 15.73 -3.24 24.31
C SER A 168 15.56 -4.07 23.04
N ILE A 169 15.86 -3.50 21.87
CA ILE A 169 15.68 -4.15 20.57
C ILE A 169 16.66 -3.58 19.53
N ASP A 170 17.25 -4.44 18.70
CA ASP A 170 18.10 -4.05 17.58
C ASP A 170 17.28 -3.54 16.36
N LYS A 171 16.36 -2.59 16.61
CA LYS A 171 15.56 -1.86 15.62
C LYS A 171 15.22 -0.45 16.12
N ARG A 172 15.13 0.49 15.19
CA ARG A 172 14.74 1.88 15.47
C ARG A 172 13.23 2.08 15.27
N PHE A 173 12.70 3.10 15.94
CA PHE A 173 11.31 3.57 15.80
C PHE A 173 10.25 2.57 16.27
N CYS A 174 10.58 1.77 17.30
CA CYS A 174 9.70 0.74 17.81
C CYS A 174 8.70 1.24 18.87
N PHE A 175 7.54 0.62 18.87
CA PHE A 175 6.50 0.79 19.88
C PHE A 175 5.79 -0.54 20.11
N ASP A 176 5.17 -0.67 21.28
CA ASP A 176 4.49 -1.87 21.73
C ASP A 176 3.01 -1.62 21.89
N LEU A 177 2.20 -2.55 21.42
CA LEU A 177 0.75 -2.56 21.60
C LEU A 177 0.35 -3.77 22.46
N VAL A 178 -0.66 -3.56 23.30
CA VAL A 178 -1.35 -4.63 24.03
C VAL A 178 -2.84 -4.55 23.67
N ALA A 179 -3.44 -5.68 23.32
CA ALA A 179 -4.87 -5.77 23.05
C ALA A 179 -5.66 -5.93 24.36
N GLU A 180 -6.93 -5.53 24.36
CA GLU A 180 -7.80 -5.70 25.53
C GLU A 180 -8.08 -7.19 25.81
N GLU A 181 -8.31 -7.95 24.74
CA GLU A 181 -8.61 -9.39 24.74
C GLU A 181 -7.38 -10.28 24.97
N ARG A 182 -6.17 -9.79 24.70
CA ARG A 182 -4.93 -10.56 24.80
C ARG A 182 -3.85 -9.72 25.49
N PRO A 183 -3.36 -10.11 26.68
CA PRO A 183 -2.32 -9.37 27.41
C PRO A 183 -0.92 -9.53 26.78
N GLU A 184 -0.84 -10.08 25.57
CA GLU A 184 0.41 -10.31 24.89
C GLU A 184 0.90 -9.02 24.21
N VAL A 185 2.16 -8.66 24.49
CA VAL A 185 2.81 -7.50 23.87
C VAL A 185 3.14 -7.79 22.41
N MET A 186 2.63 -6.97 21.50
CA MET A 186 2.95 -6.99 20.07
C MET A 186 3.87 -5.81 19.75
N THR A 187 4.99 -6.10 19.10
CA THR A 187 6.01 -5.09 18.81
C THR A 187 5.92 -4.65 17.36
N PHE A 188 5.87 -3.34 17.19
CA PHE A 188 5.77 -2.67 15.89
C PHE A 188 6.99 -1.77 15.67
N GLN A 189 7.31 -1.56 14.39
CA GLN A 189 8.31 -0.62 13.91
C GLN A 189 7.67 0.33 12.90
N ALA A 190 7.73 1.62 13.19
CA ALA A 190 7.31 2.68 12.28
C ALA A 190 8.38 2.97 11.21
N LEU A 191 7.99 3.67 10.13
CA LEU A 191 8.91 3.98 9.03
C LEU A 191 9.92 5.09 9.37
N SER A 192 9.58 5.96 10.32
CA SER A 192 10.41 7.07 10.77
C SER A 192 10.13 7.41 12.23
N GLU A 193 10.98 8.27 12.82
CA GLU A 193 10.73 8.80 14.16
C GLU A 193 9.42 9.59 14.24
N GLU A 194 9.15 10.40 13.22
CA GLU A 194 7.93 11.20 13.14
C GLU A 194 6.69 10.31 13.02
N ASP A 195 6.74 9.23 12.22
CA ASP A 195 5.63 8.27 12.13
C ASP A 195 5.42 7.53 13.46
N ARG A 196 6.50 7.12 14.16
CA ARG A 196 6.39 6.57 15.54
C ARG A 196 5.70 7.56 16.47
N ARG A 197 6.08 8.83 16.42
CA ARG A 197 5.50 9.89 17.26
C ARG A 197 4.01 10.06 16.98
N GLN A 198 3.60 10.05 15.72
CA GLN A 198 2.20 10.13 15.32
C GLN A 198 1.39 8.90 15.75
N TRP A 199 1.96 7.70 15.69
CA TRP A 199 1.30 6.49 16.21
C TRP A 199 1.09 6.56 17.72
N LEU A 200 2.10 7.00 18.48
CA LEU A 200 1.98 7.20 19.92
C LEU A 200 0.92 8.27 20.24
N ASP A 201 0.95 9.42 19.56
CA ASP A 201 -0.02 10.51 19.78
C ASP A 201 -1.47 10.09 19.49
N ALA A 202 -1.68 9.37 18.39
CA ALA A 202 -3.00 8.86 18.03
C ALA A 202 -3.55 7.88 19.09
N MET A 203 -2.70 7.01 19.64
CA MET A 203 -3.05 5.95 20.57
C MET A 203 -2.90 6.33 22.06
N ASP A 204 -2.69 7.62 22.36
CA ASP A 204 -2.42 8.16 23.69
C ASP A 204 -1.26 7.41 24.40
N GLY A 205 -0.21 7.15 23.63
CA GLY A 205 0.93 6.33 24.00
C GLY A 205 1.77 6.91 25.12
N ARG A 206 2.34 6.03 25.95
CA ARG A 206 3.19 6.41 27.09
C ARG A 206 4.67 6.22 26.81
N GLU A 207 5.50 7.05 27.44
CA GLU A 207 6.94 6.78 27.55
C GLU A 207 7.17 5.54 28.42
N PRO A 208 8.24 4.76 28.17
CA PRO A 208 8.56 3.60 28.98
C PRO A 208 8.92 4.06 30.40
N VAL A 209 8.27 3.48 31.41
CA VAL A 209 8.60 3.71 32.81
C VAL A 209 9.84 2.88 33.12
N TYR A 210 11.00 3.54 33.19
CA TYR A 210 12.20 2.93 33.78
C TYR A 210 12.12 3.16 35.28
N SER A 211 11.86 2.11 36.05
CA SER A 211 12.11 2.15 37.49
C SER A 211 13.63 2.19 37.71
N PRO A 212 14.23 3.29 38.18
CA PRO A 212 15.63 3.30 38.57
C PRO A 212 15.68 2.73 39.99
N GLY A 213 15.88 1.41 40.14
CA GLY A 213 15.82 0.85 41.50
C GLY A 213 15.89 -0.66 41.66
N THR A 214 16.77 -1.36 40.95
CA THR A 214 17.33 -2.64 41.41
C THR A 214 18.68 -2.85 40.71
N GLY A 215 19.67 -2.06 41.11
CA GLY A 215 21.06 -2.46 40.96
C GLY A 215 21.46 -3.31 42.17
N PRO A 216 22.35 -4.31 42.02
CA PRO A 216 22.81 -5.11 43.14
C PRO A 216 23.57 -4.23 44.13
N HIS A 217 23.31 -4.43 45.42
CA HIS A 217 24.13 -3.87 46.49
C HIS A 217 25.58 -4.33 46.31
N SER A 218 26.46 -3.40 45.94
CA SER A 218 27.86 -3.46 46.34
C SER A 218 28.41 -2.05 46.42
N ALA A 219 28.57 -1.58 47.66
CA ALA A 219 29.30 -0.38 47.98
C ALA A 219 30.73 -0.50 47.42
N GLY A 220 31.15 0.52 46.68
CA GLY A 220 32.52 0.67 46.20
C GLY A 220 32.73 2.14 45.91
N ALA A 221 33.21 2.86 46.90
CA ALA A 221 33.58 4.27 46.82
C ALA A 221 34.53 4.51 45.64
N PHE A 222 34.25 5.53 44.84
CA PHE A 222 35.30 6.16 44.04
C PHE A 222 35.40 7.62 44.47
N GLU A 223 36.44 7.85 45.25
CA GLU A 223 36.87 9.13 45.76
C GLU A 223 37.30 10.03 44.59
N SER A 224 36.77 11.23 44.56
CA SER A 224 37.14 12.30 43.66
C SER A 224 38.56 12.80 43.97
N LYS A 225 39.45 12.80 42.97
CA LYS A 225 40.56 13.75 42.92
C LYS A 225 40.75 14.27 41.50
N PHE A 226 40.63 15.60 41.43
CA PHE A 226 41.19 16.59 40.49
C PHE A 226 41.46 16.18 39.04
#